data_AF-A0A951HIW2-F1
#
_entry.id   AF-A0A951HIW2-F1
#
_cell.length_a   1.000
_cell.length_b   1.000
_cell.length_c   1.000
_cell.angle_alpha   90.00
_cell.angle_beta   90.00
_cell.angle_gamma   90.00
#
_symmetry.space_group_name_H-M   'P 1'
#
loop_
_entity.id
_entity.type
_entity.pdbx_description
1 polymer ?
#
loop_
_entity_poly.entity_id
_entity_poly.type
_entity_poly.pdbx_seq_one_letter_code
_entity_poly.pdbx_strand_id
1 'polypeptide(L)'
;MLLALLIAAAPPPAAATPTAAAQAGTRIAYVGTDESGRCVYMTGDVGLDAREFRDDLKEDFEPGTALLLYHGMETRPACLAAARRIARSVGFRTVRTAPAPPRLDLGPPL
;
A
#
# COMPACT_ATOMS: atom_id res chain seq x y z
N MET A 1 21.77 -9.97 56.47
CA MET A 1 20.47 -9.54 55.91
C MET A 1 20.76 -8.70 54.68
N LEU A 2 20.68 -9.26 53.48
CA LEU A 2 20.50 -8.49 52.24
C LEU A 2 19.90 -9.44 51.20
N LEU A 3 18.59 -9.32 50.99
CA LEU A 3 17.84 -10.09 50.01
C LEU A 3 17.94 -9.34 48.67
N ALA A 4 18.67 -9.88 47.70
CA ALA A 4 18.72 -9.32 46.35
C ALA A 4 17.52 -9.83 45.54
N LEU A 5 16.51 -8.97 45.38
CA LEU A 5 15.36 -9.19 44.52
C LEU A 5 15.81 -9.10 43.05
N LEU A 6 15.93 -10.23 42.36
CA LEU A 6 16.06 -10.26 40.90
C LEU A 6 14.68 -9.98 40.29
N ILE A 7 14.50 -8.76 39.78
CA ILE A 7 13.33 -8.37 38.98
C ILE A 7 13.48 -9.06 37.62
N ALA A 8 12.64 -10.06 37.37
CA ALA A 8 12.48 -10.67 36.07
C ALA A 8 11.90 -9.63 35.10
N ALA A 9 12.74 -9.09 34.21
CA ALA A 9 12.30 -8.26 33.11
C ALA A 9 11.57 -9.14 32.09
N ALA A 10 10.23 -9.11 32.10
CA ALA A 10 9.43 -9.72 31.06
C ALA A 10 9.73 -9.01 29.72
N PRO A 11 9.95 -9.74 28.62
CA PRO A 11 10.12 -9.12 27.31
C PRO A 11 8.86 -8.32 26.94
N PRO A 12 9.00 -7.14 26.31
CA PRO A 12 7.84 -6.40 25.82
C PRO A 12 7.05 -7.26 24.82
N PRO A 13 5.72 -7.13 24.78
CA PRO A 13 4.92 -7.85 23.80
C PRO A 13 5.39 -7.47 22.40
N ALA A 14 5.86 -8.47 21.66
CA ALA A 14 6.19 -8.32 20.25
C ALA A 14 4.96 -7.74 19.55
N ALA A 15 5.10 -6.54 18.98
CA ALA A 15 4.06 -5.95 18.15
C ALA A 15 3.75 -6.94 17.03
N ALA A 16 2.54 -7.51 17.07
CA ALA A 16 2.08 -8.45 16.08
C ALA A 16 2.10 -7.75 14.72
N THR A 17 3.07 -8.14 13.88
CA THR A 17 3.08 -7.82 12.46
C THR A 17 1.76 -8.31 11.88
N PRO A 18 0.91 -7.45 11.28
CA PRO A 18 -0.30 -7.91 10.62
C PRO A 18 0.11 -8.61 9.32
N THR A 19 0.53 -9.87 9.44
CA THR A 19 1.05 -10.67 8.33
C THR A 19 0.01 -11.72 7.93
N ALA A 20 -0.28 -11.73 6.62
CA ALA A 20 -1.07 -12.70 5.85
C ALA A 20 -2.60 -12.72 6.00
N ALA A 21 -3.18 -12.80 7.21
CA ALA A 21 -4.63 -13.07 7.32
C ALA A 21 -5.55 -11.90 6.91
N ALA A 22 -5.06 -10.66 6.96
CA ALA A 22 -5.82 -9.46 6.56
C ALA A 22 -5.86 -9.23 5.04
N GLN A 23 -5.18 -10.06 4.23
CA GLN A 23 -5.05 -9.86 2.78
C GLN A 23 -6.00 -10.72 1.93
N ALA A 24 -6.73 -11.68 2.52
CA ALA A 24 -7.78 -12.38 1.78
C ALA A 24 -8.85 -11.37 1.35
N GLY A 25 -8.90 -11.06 0.05
CA GLY A 25 -9.82 -10.08 -0.53
C GLY A 25 -9.32 -8.64 -0.55
N THR A 26 -8.02 -8.37 -0.39
CA THR A 26 -7.44 -7.03 -0.63
C THR A 26 -6.42 -7.06 -1.76
N ARG A 27 -6.68 -6.28 -2.83
CA ARG A 27 -5.73 -6.01 -3.90
C ARG A 27 -4.79 -4.88 -3.50
N ILE A 28 -3.59 -4.88 -4.07
CA ILE A 28 -2.54 -3.91 -3.75
C ILE A 28 -2.12 -3.20 -5.04
N ALA A 29 -1.93 -1.89 -4.96
CA ALA A 29 -1.28 -1.11 -6.01
C ALA A 29 -0.39 -0.03 -5.39
N TYR A 30 0.57 0.47 -6.16
CA TYR A 30 1.43 1.59 -5.82
C TYR A 30 1.03 2.84 -6.58
N VAL A 31 1.22 3.99 -5.93
CA VAL A 31 0.98 5.32 -6.49
C VAL A 31 2.23 6.17 -6.26
N GLY A 32 2.85 6.57 -7.35
CA GLY A 32 4.04 7.40 -7.37
C GLY A 32 3.83 8.73 -8.07
N THR A 33 4.89 9.52 -8.09
CA THR A 33 5.03 10.70 -8.94
C THR A 33 6.40 10.63 -9.58
N ASP A 34 6.48 10.72 -10.90
CA ASP A 34 7.75 10.71 -11.63
C ASP A 34 8.50 12.05 -11.49
N GLU A 35 9.72 12.12 -12.03
CA GLU A 35 10.56 13.34 -11.99
C GLU A 35 9.90 14.52 -12.71
N SER A 36 9.03 14.26 -13.69
CA SER A 36 8.26 15.27 -14.42
C SER A 36 7.01 15.73 -13.65
N GLY A 37 6.71 15.12 -12.50
CA GLY A 37 5.56 15.44 -11.69
C GLY A 37 4.24 14.78 -12.15
N ARG A 38 4.31 13.80 -13.05
CA ARG A 38 3.16 13.02 -13.51
C ARG A 38 2.87 11.89 -12.53
N CYS A 39 1.61 11.48 -12.48
CA CYS A 39 1.21 10.33 -11.68
C CYS A 39 1.55 9.03 -12.40
N VAL A 40 2.20 8.12 -11.69
CA VAL A 40 2.52 6.75 -12.14
C VAL A 40 1.87 5.79 -11.15
N TYR A 41 1.29 4.72 -11.67
CA TYR A 41 0.61 3.69 -10.88
C TYR A 41 1.22 2.31 -11.17
N MET A 42 1.18 1.38 -10.23
CA MET A 42 1.69 0.03 -10.45
C MET A 42 0.81 -0.99 -9.73
N THR A 43 0.32 -2.02 -10.42
CA THR A 43 -0.36 -3.18 -9.83
C THR A 43 0.54 -4.42 -9.79
N GLY A 44 1.73 -4.31 -10.39
CA GLY A 44 2.85 -5.25 -10.37
C GLY A 44 4.18 -4.49 -10.55
N ASP A 45 5.02 -4.92 -11.48
CA ASP A 45 6.36 -4.35 -11.70
C ASP A 45 6.42 -3.27 -12.80
N VAL A 46 5.30 -3.00 -13.48
CA VAL A 46 5.24 -2.07 -14.61
C VAL A 46 4.57 -0.76 -14.18
N GLY A 47 5.19 0.36 -14.55
CA GLY A 47 4.60 1.70 -14.41
C GLY A 47 3.49 1.93 -15.43
N LEU A 48 2.33 2.34 -14.94
CA LEU A 48 1.12 2.56 -15.71
C LEU A 48 0.70 4.03 -15.65
N ASP A 49 0.11 4.53 -16.73
CA ASP A 49 -0.64 5.78 -16.71
C ASP A 49 -2.05 5.62 -16.10
N ALA A 50 -2.82 6.70 -16.03
CA ALA A 50 -4.15 6.68 -15.41
C ALA A 50 -5.17 5.82 -16.17
N ARG A 51 -5.05 5.72 -17.50
CA ARG A 51 -5.93 4.90 -18.33
C ARG A 51 -5.55 3.43 -18.17
N GLU A 52 -4.27 3.12 -18.31
CA GLU A 52 -3.73 1.76 -18.14
C GLU A 52 -4.03 1.21 -16.75
N PHE A 53 -3.82 2.02 -15.70
CA PHE A 53 -4.15 1.64 -14.33
C PHE A 53 -5.63 1.32 -14.13
N ARG A 54 -6.54 2.08 -14.77
CA ARG A 54 -7.97 1.79 -14.69
C ARG A 54 -8.31 0.48 -15.38
N ASP A 55 -7.75 0.28 -16.57
CA ASP A 55 -8.06 -0.88 -17.41
C ASP A 55 -7.50 -2.15 -16.73
N ASP A 56 -6.30 -2.09 -16.16
CA ASP A 56 -5.69 -3.16 -15.34
C ASP A 56 -6.52 -3.48 -14.08
N LEU A 57 -6.91 -2.45 -13.30
CA LEU A 57 -7.78 -2.65 -12.14
C LEU A 57 -9.13 -3.32 -12.50
N LYS A 58 -9.61 -3.12 -13.72
CA LYS A 58 -10.88 -3.67 -14.18
C LYS A 58 -10.75 -5.14 -14.58
N GLU A 59 -9.62 -5.54 -15.14
CA GLU A 59 -9.34 -6.94 -15.50
C GLU A 59 -9.32 -7.82 -14.25
N ASP A 60 -8.73 -7.32 -13.17
CA ASP A 60 -8.60 -8.05 -11.89
C ASP A 60 -9.69 -7.72 -10.87
N PHE A 61 -10.75 -6.99 -11.25
CA PHE A 61 -11.78 -6.58 -10.30
C PHE A 61 -12.69 -7.75 -9.90
N GLU A 62 -12.73 -8.01 -8.60
CA GLU A 62 -13.66 -8.98 -7.98
C GLU A 62 -14.61 -8.25 -7.00
N PRO A 63 -15.94 -8.45 -7.11
CA PRO A 63 -16.89 -7.86 -6.17
C PRO A 63 -16.58 -8.20 -4.72
N GLY A 64 -16.61 -7.19 -3.85
CA GLY A 64 -16.35 -7.35 -2.41
C GLY A 64 -14.87 -7.26 -2.03
N THR A 65 -13.96 -7.18 -3.00
CA THR A 65 -12.54 -6.91 -2.70
C THR A 65 -12.29 -5.44 -2.34
N ALA A 66 -11.33 -5.24 -1.43
CA ALA A 66 -10.79 -3.93 -1.11
C ALA A 66 -9.54 -3.64 -1.96
N LEU A 67 -9.21 -2.36 -2.14
CA LEU A 67 -7.93 -1.93 -2.72
C LEU A 67 -7.12 -1.16 -1.68
N LEU A 68 -5.86 -1.57 -1.50
CA LEU A 68 -4.87 -0.84 -0.74
C LEU A 68 -3.89 -0.17 -1.70
N LEU A 69 -3.84 1.16 -1.66
CA LEU A 69 -2.90 1.97 -2.42
C LEU A 69 -1.70 2.33 -1.54
N TYR A 70 -0.55 1.72 -1.82
CA TYR A 70 0.71 2.14 -1.25
C TYR A 70 1.26 3.37 -1.98
N HIS A 71 2.01 4.21 -1.29
CA HIS A 71 2.63 5.38 -1.89
C HIS A 71 3.96 5.74 -1.24
N GLY A 72 4.84 6.37 -2.02
CA GLY A 72 6.06 6.98 -1.49
C GLY A 72 5.76 8.23 -0.68
N MET A 73 6.77 8.71 0.05
CA MET A 73 6.70 9.98 0.81
C MET A 73 6.58 11.19 -0.12
N GLU A 74 7.20 11.11 -1.30
CA GLU A 74 7.22 12.17 -2.31
C GLU A 74 5.98 12.17 -3.23
N THR A 75 5.08 11.19 -3.08
CA THR A 75 3.89 11.08 -3.93
C THR A 75 2.98 12.30 -3.73
N ARG A 76 2.69 13.02 -4.82
CA ARG A 76 1.81 14.19 -4.77
C ARG A 76 0.40 13.79 -4.31
N PRO A 77 -0.24 14.56 -3.42
CA PRO A 77 -1.61 14.28 -2.96
C PRO A 77 -2.63 14.16 -4.10
N ALA A 78 -2.43 14.91 -5.18
CA ALA A 78 -3.27 14.84 -6.38
C ALA A 78 -3.25 13.45 -7.06
N CYS A 79 -2.11 12.76 -7.05
CA CYS A 79 -1.98 11.42 -7.63
C CYS A 79 -2.71 10.36 -6.80
N LEU A 80 -2.63 10.46 -5.47
CA LEU A 80 -3.44 9.62 -4.58
C LEU A 80 -4.94 9.87 -4.76
N ALA A 81 -5.36 11.13 -4.88
CA ALA A 81 -6.76 11.47 -5.13
C ALA A 81 -7.25 10.97 -6.50
N ALA A 82 -6.39 10.98 -7.52
CA ALA A 82 -6.68 10.41 -8.84
C ALA A 82 -6.82 8.88 -8.77
N ALA A 83 -5.85 8.18 -8.17
CA ALA A 83 -5.90 6.74 -7.99
C ALA A 83 -7.19 6.28 -7.27
N ARG A 84 -7.57 6.97 -6.19
CA ARG A 84 -8.81 6.65 -5.45
C ARG A 84 -10.06 6.86 -6.30
N ARG A 85 -10.11 7.90 -7.14
CA ARG A 85 -11.22 8.14 -8.07
C ARG A 85 -11.30 7.04 -9.12
N ILE A 86 -10.16 6.67 -9.71
CA ILE A 86 -10.07 5.59 -10.70
C ILE A 86 -10.57 4.28 -10.09
N ALA A 87 -10.04 3.86 -8.94
CA ALA A 87 -10.45 2.63 -8.26
C ALA A 87 -11.96 2.60 -7.95
N ARG A 88 -12.52 3.71 -7.46
CA ARG A 88 -13.96 3.81 -7.23
C ARG A 88 -14.78 3.72 -8.51
N SER A 89 -14.27 4.25 -9.63
CA SER A 89 -14.94 4.16 -10.93
C SER A 89 -14.96 2.73 -11.50
N VAL A 90 -13.99 1.89 -11.10
CA VAL A 90 -13.94 0.46 -11.47
C VAL A 90 -14.93 -0.36 -10.64
N GLY A 91 -15.16 0.01 -9.38
CA GLY A 91 -16.15 -0.66 -8.52
C GLY A 91 -15.66 -0.96 -7.10
N PHE A 92 -14.39 -0.66 -6.78
CA PHE A 92 -13.85 -0.83 -5.43
C PHE A 92 -14.57 0.10 -4.44
N ARG A 93 -15.39 -0.47 -3.55
CA ARG A 93 -16.10 0.27 -2.50
C ARG A 93 -15.18 0.69 -1.36
N THR A 94 -14.20 -0.15 -1.06
CA THR A 94 -13.21 0.09 0.00
C THR A 94 -11.85 0.37 -0.62
N VAL A 95 -11.42 1.64 -0.57
CA VAL A 95 -10.10 2.07 -1.05
C VAL A 95 -9.34 2.76 0.09
N ARG A 96 -8.28 2.10 0.55
CA ARG A 96 -7.39 2.56 1.63
C ARG A 96 -6.06 3.01 1.05
N THR A 97 -5.34 3.84 1.79
CA THR A 97 -4.00 4.32 1.42
C THR A 97 -3.05 4.09 2.59
N ALA A 98 -1.80 3.75 2.30
CA ALA A 98 -0.74 3.63 3.31
C ALA A 98 0.62 4.03 2.71
N PRO A 99 1.57 4.54 3.52
CA PRO A 99 2.95 4.66 3.09
C PRO A 99 3.50 3.29 2.67
N ALA A 100 4.29 3.25 1.61
CA ALA A 100 4.96 2.03 1.18
C ALA A 100 5.91 1.54 2.29
N PRO A 101 5.87 0.25 2.69
CA PRO A 101 6.79 -0.25 3.68
C PRO A 101 8.24 -0.18 3.20
N PRO A 102 9.20 0.07 4.11
CA PRO A 102 10.61 0.36 3.78
C PRO A 102 11.40 -0.79 3.13
N ARG A 103 10.80 -1.99 3.01
CA ARG A 103 11.40 -3.17 2.35
C ARG A 103 10.80 -3.48 0.98
N LEU A 104 9.87 -2.67 0.51
CA LEU A 104 9.56 -2.70 -0.90
C LEU A 104 10.67 -1.92 -1.60
N ASP A 105 11.77 -2.62 -1.86
CA ASP A 105 12.71 -2.31 -2.94
C ASP A 105 11.92 -2.43 -4.26
N LEU A 106 10.96 -1.53 -4.47
CA LEU A 106 10.57 -1.11 -5.79
C LEU A 106 11.85 -0.44 -6.29
N GLY A 107 12.52 -1.07 -7.26
CA GLY A 107 13.80 -0.59 -7.80
C GLY A 107 13.75 0.90 -8.15
N PRO A 108 14.92 1.50 -8.47
CA PRO A 108 15.05 2.94 -8.61
C PRO A 108 13.92 3.54 -9.46
N PRO A 109 13.37 4.70 -9.06
CA PRO A 109 12.36 5.37 -9.88
C PRO A 109 12.93 5.57 -11.29
N LEU A 110 12.19 5.08 -12.29
CA LEU A 110 12.47 5.34 -13.70
C LEU A 110 12.21 6.81 -14.04
#